data_AF-A0A8J4U0U4-F1
#
_entry.id   AF-A0A8J4U0U4-F1
#
_cell.length_a   1.000
_cell.length_b   1.000
_cell.length_c   1.000
_cell.angle_alpha   90.00
_cell.angle_beta   90.00
_cell.angle_gamma   90.00
#
_symmetry.space_group_name_H-M   'P 1'
#
loop_
_entity.id
_entity.type
_entity.pdbx_description
1 polymer ?
#
loop_
_entity_poly.entity_id
_entity_poly.type
_entity_poly.pdbx_seq_one_letter_code
_entity_poly.pdbx_strand_id
1 'polypeptide(L)' 'MTAFCQEGDHNTEAPNDQNRKCGKATRNVIFEDSVDATSLNTLNPLPSPPPAPTFKVIKRGSRVVCLVLDVSGSMQ' A
#
# COMPACT_ATOMS: atom_id res chain seq x y z
N MET A 1 5.90 -10.97 -1.16
CA MET A 1 6.55 -9.70 -1.53
C MET A 1 5.50 -8.89 -2.27
N THR A 2 4.96 -7.83 -1.66
CA THR A 2 3.96 -6.98 -2.30
C THR A 2 4.70 -6.07 -3.28
N ALA A 3 4.77 -6.46 -4.54
CA ALA A 3 5.34 -5.60 -5.58
C ALA A 3 4.40 -4.42 -5.83
N PHE A 4 4.95 -3.25 -6.15
CA PHE A 4 4.15 -2.14 -6.66
C PHE A 4 3.45 -2.56 -7.96
N CYS A 5 2.22 -2.11 -8.15
CA CYS A 5 1.50 -2.34 -9.41
C CYS A 5 2.27 -1.70 -10.57
N GLN A 6 2.49 -2.52 -11.59
CA GLN A 6 3.05 -2.20 -12.88
C GLN A 6 1.92 -1.91 -13.86
N GLU A 7 2.26 -1.52 -15.08
CA GLU A 7 1.27 -1.19 -16.10
C GLU A 7 0.37 -2.39 -16.45
N GLY A 8 0.92 -3.61 -16.48
CA GLY A 8 0.17 -4.83 -16.82
C GLY A 8 -0.77 -5.37 -15.74
N ASP A 9 -0.65 -4.91 -14.49
CA ASP A 9 -1.50 -5.34 -13.36
C ASP A 9 -2.22 -4.16 -12.69
N HIS A 10 -2.25 -3.01 -13.34
CA HIS A 10 -2.85 -1.80 -12.81
C HIS A 10 -4.37 -1.88 -12.77
N ASN A 11 -4.95 -1.96 -11.56
CA ASN A 11 -6.38 -1.76 -11.36
C ASN A 11 -6.73 -0.26 -11.42
N THR A 12 -7.23 0.21 -12.57
CA THR A 12 -7.64 1.60 -12.80
C THR A 12 -8.85 2.02 -11.96
N GLU A 13 -9.67 1.09 -11.49
CA GLU A 13 -10.87 1.36 -10.70
C GLU A 13 -10.59 1.52 -9.20
N ALA A 14 -9.34 1.28 -8.77
CA ALA A 14 -8.99 1.39 -7.36
C ALA A 14 -9.20 2.84 -6.84
N PRO A 15 -9.93 3.05 -5.72
CA PRO A 15 -10.27 4.39 -5.23
C PRO A 15 -9.11 5.09 -4.49
N ASN A 16 -7.86 4.80 -4.86
CA ASN A 16 -6.69 5.41 -4.26
C ASN A 16 -6.40 6.80 -4.87
N ASP A 17 -5.55 7.60 -4.21
CA ASP A 17 -5.25 8.97 -4.65
C ASP A 17 -4.39 9.00 -5.91
N GLN A 18 -3.52 8.02 -6.11
CA GLN A 18 -2.65 7.90 -7.27
C GLN A 18 -3.48 7.70 -8.55
N ASN A 19 -4.47 6.81 -8.53
CA ASN A 19 -5.40 6.61 -9.63
C ASN A 19 -6.19 7.89 -9.93
N ARG A 20 -6.72 8.55 -8.90
CA ARG A 20 -7.52 9.79 -9.07
C ARG A 20 -6.71 10.96 -9.64
N LYS A 21 -5.42 11.05 -9.31
CA LYS A 21 -4.56 12.17 -9.73
C LYS A 21 -3.84 11.91 -11.05
N CYS A 22 -3.33 10.68 -11.23
CA CYS A 22 -2.42 10.36 -12.32
C CYS A 22 -3.00 9.39 -13.34
N GLY A 23 -3.98 8.54 -12.96
CA GLY A 23 -4.53 7.51 -13.84
C GLY A 23 -3.50 6.48 -14.34
N LYS A 24 -2.38 6.34 -13.65
CA LYS A 24 -1.23 5.51 -14.03
C LYS A 24 -0.89 4.53 -12.92
N ALA A 25 -0.21 3.46 -13.30
CA ALA A 25 0.39 2.50 -12.37
C ALA A 25 1.32 3.21 -11.38
N THR A 26 1.22 2.85 -10.10
CA THR A 26 2.00 3.47 -9.03
C THR A 26 3.50 3.36 -9.29
N ARG A 27 3.97 2.25 -9.89
CA ARG A 27 5.36 2.10 -10.29
C ARG A 27 5.79 3.19 -11.28
N ASN A 28 5.03 3.43 -12.35
CA ASN A 28 5.40 4.40 -13.38
C ASN A 28 5.42 5.82 -12.79
N VAL A 29 4.44 6.14 -11.93
CA VAL A 29 4.41 7.43 -11.23
C VAL A 29 5.66 7.65 -10.37
N ILE A 30 6.10 6.63 -9.63
CA ILE A 30 7.25 6.74 -8.72
C ILE A 30 8.59 6.73 -9.47
N PHE A 31 8.75 5.80 -10.41
CA PHE A 31 10.05 5.48 -11.00
C PHE A 31 10.31 6.21 -12.33
N GLU A 32 9.29 6.77 -12.98
CA GLU A 32 9.42 7.38 -14.31
C GLU A 32 8.94 8.85 -14.31
N ASP A 33 7.75 9.13 -13.77
CA ASP A 33 7.15 10.47 -13.84
C ASP A 33 7.54 11.39 -12.66
N SER A 34 8.05 10.83 -11.56
CA SER A 34 8.41 11.60 -10.37
C SER A 34 9.55 12.57 -10.66
N VAL A 35 9.51 13.77 -10.04
CA VAL A 35 10.64 14.71 -10.07
C VAL A 35 11.92 14.12 -9.49
N ASP A 36 11.78 13.10 -8.63
CA ASP A 36 12.88 12.38 -7.98
C ASP A 36 13.29 11.11 -8.74
N ALA A 37 12.70 10.84 -9.92
CA ALA A 37 12.96 9.60 -10.67
C ALA A 37 14.45 9.42 -11.01
N THR A 38 15.15 10.51 -11.31
CA THR A 38 16.60 10.49 -11.56
C THR A 38 17.39 10.21 -10.29
N SER A 39 16.96 10.73 -9.15
CA SER A 39 17.60 10.48 -7.85
C SER A 39 17.54 9.02 -7.47
N LEU A 40 16.43 8.32 -7.77
CA LEU A 40 16.28 6.88 -7.53
C LEU A 40 17.38 6.03 -8.18
N ASN A 41 17.90 6.44 -9.35
CA ASN A 41 19.00 5.74 -10.04
C ASN A 41 20.37 5.93 -9.38
N THR A 42 20.50 6.95 -8.52
CA THR A 42 21.74 7.33 -7.86
C THR A 42 21.76 6.97 -6.37
N LEU A 43 20.64 6.52 -5.82
CA LEU A 43 20.55 6.10 -4.43
C LEU A 43 21.39 4.85 -4.21
N ASN A 44 22.27 4.90 -3.22
CA ASN A 44 22.96 3.69 -2.77
C ASN A 44 21.93 2.73 -2.15
N PRO A 45 22.03 1.41 -2.45
CA PRO A 45 21.23 0.41 -1.77
C PRO A 45 21.42 0.52 -0.26
N LEU A 46 20.37 0.25 0.52
CA LEU A 46 20.56 0.10 1.96
C LEU A 46 21.56 -1.04 2.22
N PRO A 47 22.52 -0.86 3.15
CA PRO A 47 23.54 -1.87 3.45
C PRO A 47 22.93 -3.16 4.05
N SER A 48 21.72 -3.09 4.58
CA SER A 48 20.92 -4.21 5.03
C SER A 48 19.43 -3.91 4.89
N PRO A 49 18.56 -4.93 4.77
CA PRO A 49 17.13 -4.73 4.79
C PRO A 49 16.70 -3.99 6.07
N PRO A 50 15.74 -3.04 5.99
CA PRO A 50 15.21 -2.41 7.18
C PRO A 50 14.56 -3.44 8.11
N PRO A 51 14.56 -3.22 9.43
CA PRO A 51 13.89 -4.11 10.37
C PRO A 51 12.39 -4.19 10.07
N ALA A 52 11.77 -5.33 10.39
CA ALA A 52 10.35 -5.52 10.19
C ALA A 52 9.56 -4.41 10.92
N PRO A 53 8.61 -3.74 10.25
CA PRO A 53 7.82 -2.69 10.87
C PRO A 53 7.01 -3.29 12.02
N THR A 54 7.03 -2.61 13.16
CA THR A 54 6.19 -2.99 14.31
C THR A 54 5.03 -2.01 14.42
N PHE A 55 3.82 -2.56 14.48
CA PHE A 55 2.61 -1.78 14.65
C PHE A 55 2.05 -2.04 16.05
N LYS A 56 1.75 -0.98 16.79
CA LYS A 56 1.01 -1.08 18.05
C LYS A 56 -0.39 -0.51 17.82
N VAL A 57 -1.40 -1.35 17.99
CA VAL A 57 -2.80 -0.90 17.96
C VAL A 57 -3.08 -0.16 19.26
N ILE A 58 -3.26 1.16 19.18
CA ILE A 58 -3.54 1.98 20.37
C ILE A 58 -5.04 1.96 20.68
N LYS A 59 -5.39 1.20 21.73
CA LYS A 59 -6.38 1.46 22.80
C LYS A 59 -6.92 2.89 23.08
N ARG A 60 -7.40 3.74 22.15
CA ARG A 60 -8.31 4.87 22.49
C ARG A 60 -9.39 4.42 23.51
N GLY A 61 -9.52 5.11 24.65
CA GLY A 61 -10.24 4.62 25.83
C GLY A 61 -11.72 4.29 25.59
N SER A 62 -12.55 5.30 25.33
CA SER A 62 -13.98 5.10 25.05
C SER A 62 -14.21 4.71 23.59
N ARG A 63 -14.86 3.57 23.34
CA ARG A 63 -15.18 3.07 22.01
C ARG A 63 -16.57 2.43 22.00
N VAL A 64 -17.31 2.66 20.92
CA VAL A 64 -18.48 1.84 20.57
C VAL A 64 -17.96 0.54 19.94
N VAL A 65 -18.44 -0.61 20.42
CA VAL A 65 -18.12 -1.93 19.88
C VAL A 65 -19.29 -2.40 19.03
N CYS A 66 -19.02 -2.78 17.78
CA CYS A 66 -20.00 -3.46 16.93
C CYS A 66 -19.66 -4.95 16.90
N LEU A 67 -20.62 -5.78 17.33
CA LEU A 67 -20.54 -7.22 17.22
C LEU A 67 -21.10 -7.62 15.86
N VAL A 68 -20.28 -8.26 15.03
CA VAL A 68 -20.70 -8.87 13.77
C VAL A 68 -20.51 -10.38 13.92
N LEU A 69 -21.61 -11.12 13.82
CA LEU A 69 -21.61 -12.58 13.89
C LEU A 69 -21.80 -13.14 12.48
N ASP A 70 -20.89 -14.01 12.08
CA ASP A 70 -21.10 -14.84 10.89
C ASP A 70 -22.06 -15.98 11.25
N VAL A 71 -23.12 -16.10 10.46
CA VAL A 71 -24.13 -17.17 10.58
C VAL A 71 -24.11 -18.08 9.35
N SER A 72 -23.09 -17.95 8.50
CA SER A 72 -22.85 -18.89 7.42
C SER A 72 -22.62 -20.27 8.04
N GLY A 73 -23.45 -21.24 7.67
CA GLY A 73 -23.40 -22.61 8.21
C GLY A 73 -22.11 -23.38 7.92
N SER A 74 -21.11 -22.73 7.33
CA SER A 74 -19.73 -23.21 7.15
C SER A 74 -18.87 -23.14 8.40
N MET A 75 -19.30 -22.42 9.44
CA MET A 75 -18.66 -22.46 10.76
C MET A 75 -19.24 -23.61 11.60
N GLN A 76 -18.88 -24.85 11.25
CA GLN A 76 -18.98 -26.01 12.15
C GLN A 76 -17.62 -26.33 12.78
#